data_AF-A0A699XKH3-F1
#
_entry.id   AF-A0A699XKH3-F1
#
_cell.length_a   1.000
_cell.length_b   1.000
_cell.length_c   1.000
_cell.angle_alpha   90.00
_cell.angle_beta   90.00
_cell.angle_gamma   90.00
#
_symmetry.space_group_name_H-M   'P 1'
#
loop_
_entity.id
_entity.type
_entity.pdbx_description
1 polymer ?
#
loop_
_entity_poly.entity_id
_entity_poly.type
_entity_poly.pdbx_seq_one_letter_code
_entity_poly.pdbx_strand_id
1 'polypeptide(L)' 'GVRPDEELYYALKADSRNKGQIDIEALFAIQPQPCLSEPGDGYLLFRIGDCVAQRNTHAAIYDGLRLCKDF' A
#
# COMPACT_ATOMS: atom_id res chain seq x y z
N GLY A 1 21.15 -1.41 -0.72
CA GLY A 1 19.71 -1.58 -0.48
C GLY A 1 19.16 -2.48 -1.57
N VAL A 2 18.24 -3.38 -1.23
CA VAL A 2 17.49 -4.14 -2.23
C VAL A 2 16.47 -3.18 -2.80
N ARG A 3 16.59 -2.86 -4.09
CA ARG A 3 15.58 -2.02 -4.74
C ARG A 3 14.32 -2.87 -4.93
N PRO A 4 13.14 -2.33 -4.58
CA PRO A 4 11.89 -3.00 -4.88
C PRO A 4 11.78 -3.24 -6.39
N ASP A 5 11.22 -4.37 -6.78
CA ASP A 5 11.01 -4.71 -8.19
C ASP A 5 9.91 -3.78 -8.75
N GLU A 6 10.35 -2.69 -9.36
CA GLU A 6 9.46 -1.69 -9.92
C GLU A 6 8.73 -2.23 -11.15
N GLU A 7 9.34 -3.13 -11.92
CA GLU A 7 8.73 -3.73 -13.10
C GLU A 7 7.51 -4.55 -12.70
N LEU A 8 7.64 -5.40 -11.68
CA LEU A 8 6.52 -6.15 -11.12
C LEU A 8 5.43 -5.22 -10.57
N TYR A 9 5.81 -4.16 -9.86
CA TYR A 9 4.83 -3.20 -9.34
C TYR A 9 4.05 -2.52 -10.46
N TYR A 10 4.71 -2.03 -11.50
CA TYR A 10 4.04 -1.38 -12.63
C TYR A 10 3.17 -2.36 -13.43
N ALA A 11 3.60 -3.61 -13.58
CA ALA A 11 2.79 -4.66 -14.19
C ALA A 11 1.50 -4.90 -13.40
N LEU A 12 1.59 -5.03 -12.07
CA LEU A 12 0.43 -5.28 -11.20
C LEU A 12 -0.44 -4.04 -10.96
N LYS A 13 0.11 -2.83 -11.12
CA LYS A 13 -0.61 -1.57 -10.86
C LYS A 13 -1.80 -1.39 -11.80
N ALA A 14 -1.64 -1.77 -13.06
CA ALA A 14 -2.69 -1.63 -14.08
C ALA A 14 -3.96 -2.41 -13.73
N ASP A 15 -3.79 -3.62 -13.19
CA ASP A 15 -4.89 -4.53 -12.86
C ASP A 15 -5.38 -4.39 -11.40
N SER A 16 -4.66 -3.63 -10.57
CA SER A 16 -5.08 -3.37 -9.20
C SER A 16 -6.28 -2.42 -9.13
N ARG A 17 -7.22 -2.72 -8.23
CA ARG A 17 -8.44 -1.90 -8.05
C ARG A 17 -8.12 -0.46 -7.64
N ASN A 18 -7.16 -0.30 -6.73
CA ASN A 18 -6.72 1.01 -6.27
C ASN A 18 -5.69 1.67 -7.19
N LYS A 19 -5.25 1.02 -8.28
CA LYS A 19 -4.21 1.54 -9.19
C LYS A 19 -2.93 1.98 -8.45
N GLY A 20 -2.59 1.31 -7.35
CA GLY A 20 -1.47 1.69 -6.48
C GLY A 20 -1.68 2.99 -5.69
N GLN A 21 -2.90 3.51 -5.61
CA GLN A 21 -3.26 4.69 -4.82
C GLN A 21 -3.36 4.32 -3.34
N ILE A 22 -2.71 5.12 -2.52
CA ILE A 22 -2.73 5.03 -1.06
C ILE A 22 -3.08 6.42 -0.52
N ASP A 23 -4.02 6.46 0.40
CA ASP A 23 -4.34 7.65 1.17
C ASP A 23 -3.36 7.74 2.34
N ILE A 24 -2.39 8.65 2.18
CA ILE A 24 -1.33 8.87 3.16
C ILE A 24 -1.91 9.49 4.44
N GLU A 25 -2.94 10.33 4.35
CA GLU A 25 -3.58 10.94 5.51
C GLU A 25 -4.31 9.89 6.33
N ALA A 26 -5.10 9.03 5.68
CA ALA A 26 -5.75 7.90 6.34
C ALA A 26 -4.73 6.93 6.97
N LEU A 27 -3.62 6.67 6.27
CA LEU A 27 -2.53 5.83 6.78
C LEU A 27 -1.90 6.42 8.06
N PHE A 28 -1.64 7.72 8.09
CA PHE A 28 -1.12 8.39 9.28
C PHE A 28 -2.15 8.51 10.40
N ALA A 29 -3.43 8.66 10.06
CA ALA A 29 -4.54 8.75 11.01
C ALA A 29 -4.97 7.38 11.58
N ILE A 30 -4.31 6.28 11.18
CA ILE A 30 -4.69 4.91 11.56
C ILE A 30 -6.16 4.65 11.18
N GLN A 31 -6.52 5.03 9.96
CA GLN A 31 -7.84 4.80 9.39
C GLN A 31 -7.75 3.80 8.24
N PRO A 32 -8.82 3.01 7.99
CA PRO A 32 -8.91 2.15 6.83
C PRO A 32 -8.71 2.96 5.55
N GLN A 33 -8.08 2.35 4.55
CA GLN A 33 -7.94 2.98 3.24
C GLN A 33 -9.32 3.08 2.57
N PRO A 34 -9.66 4.22 1.91
CA PRO A 34 -10.96 4.39 1.26
C PRO A 34 -11.28 3.32 0.22
N CYS A 35 -10.26 2.74 -0.43
CA CYS A 35 -10.43 1.66 -1.40
C CYS A 35 -10.86 0.31 -0.79
N LEU A 36 -10.79 0.15 0.54
CA LEU A 36 -11.30 -1.03 1.25
C LEU A 36 -12.82 -0.96 1.45
N SER A 37 -13.40 0.24 1.58
CA SER A 37 -14.84 0.41 1.75
C SER A 37 -15.63 0.33 0.44
N GLU A 38 -14.95 0.45 -0.70
CA GLU A 38 -15.58 0.25 -2.00
C GLU A 38 -15.72 -1.25 -2.32
N PRO A 39 -16.91 -1.75 -2.67
CA PRO A 39 -17.08 -3.11 -3.16
C PRO A 39 -16.48 -3.26 -4.56
N GLY A 40 -15.77 -4.36 -4.81
CA GLY A 40 -15.22 -4.66 -6.13
C GLY A 40 -14.38 -5.94 -6.16
N ASP A 41 -14.32 -6.58 -7.32
CA ASP A 41 -13.54 -7.80 -7.52
C ASP A 41 -12.08 -7.48 -7.86
N GLY A 42 -11.16 -8.32 -7.39
CA GLY A 42 -9.72 -8.18 -7.63
C GLY A 42 -8.94 -7.79 -6.38
N TYR A 43 -7.65 -7.50 -6.57
CA TYR A 43 -6.72 -7.21 -5.48
C TYR A 43 -6.44 -5.71 -5.33
N LEU A 44 -6.05 -5.33 -4.12
CA LEU A 44 -5.51 -4.02 -3.80
C LEU A 44 -3.99 -4.12 -3.77
N LEU A 45 -3.32 -3.14 -4.37
CA LEU A 45 -1.86 -3.07 -4.44
C LEU A 45 -1.38 -1.86 -3.65
N PHE A 46 -0.67 -2.08 -2.55
CA PHE A 46 -0.09 -1.01 -1.74
C PHE A 46 1.44 -1.06 -1.79
N ARG A 47 2.06 0.10 -1.96
CA ARG A 47 3.52 0.28 -1.90
C ARG A 47 3.88 0.82 -0.51
N ILE A 48 4.49 -0.01 0.34
CA ILE A 48 4.87 0.35 1.71
C ILE A 48 6.40 0.37 1.91
N GLY A 49 6.88 1.13 2.89
CA GLY A 49 8.30 1.17 3.26
C GLY A 49 9.23 1.92 2.29
N ASP A 50 10.43 1.35 2.04
CA ASP A 50 11.57 1.89 1.24
C ASP A 50 11.24 2.09 -0.25
N CYS A 51 9.99 1.85 -0.61
CA CYS A 51 9.46 1.98 -1.94
C CYS A 51 8.92 3.39 -2.24
N VAL A 52 8.76 4.25 -1.22
CA VAL A 52 8.26 5.65 -1.37
C VAL A 52 9.24 6.67 -0.79
N ALA A 53 9.89 6.34 0.32
CA ALA A 53 11.00 7.09 0.89
C ALA A 53 11.83 6.12 1.74
N GLN A 54 13.15 6.31 1.81
CA GLN A 54 14.04 5.55 2.71
C GLN A 54 13.62 5.74 4.17
N ARG A 55 12.70 4.89 4.63
CA ARG A 55 12.27 4.78 6.02
C ARG A 55 12.47 3.32 6.42
N ASN A 56 13.25 3.14 7.48
CA ASN A 56 13.68 1.87 8.05
C ASN A 56 12.59 0.77 8.01
N THR A 57 12.98 -0.50 7.90
CA THR A 57 12.12 -1.70 7.87
C THR A 57 10.99 -1.70 8.93
N HIS A 58 11.24 -1.12 10.10
CA HIS A 58 10.24 -0.93 11.15
C HIS A 58 9.02 -0.12 10.69
N ALA A 59 9.23 0.97 9.94
CA ALA A 59 8.15 1.79 9.40
C ALA A 59 7.29 1.00 8.40
N ALA A 60 7.93 0.19 7.54
CA ALA A 60 7.23 -0.67 6.60
C ALA A 60 6.32 -1.70 7.31
N ILE A 61 6.80 -2.27 8.42
CA ILE A 61 6.00 -3.20 9.25
C ILE A 61 4.79 -2.48 9.86
N TYR A 62 4.97 -1.25 10.36
CA TYR A 62 3.84 -0.46 10.89
C TYR A 62 2.83 -0.08 9.81
N ASP A 63 3.26 0.22 8.59
CA ASP A 63 2.37 0.51 7.47
C ASP A 63 1.57 -0.75 7.07
N GLY A 64 2.21 -1.91 7.00
CA GLY A 64 1.53 -3.19 6.78
C GLY A 64 0.52 -3.52 7.88
N LEU A 65 0.87 -3.28 9.14
CA LEU A 65 -0.05 -3.47 10.26
C LEU A 65 -1.27 -2.54 10.14
N ARG A 66 -1.08 -1.27 9.78
CA ARG A 66 -2.19 -0.31 9.61
C ARG A 66 -3.13 -0.70 8.47
N LEU A 67 -2.58 -1.23 7.37
CA LEU A 67 -3.38 -1.69 6.23
C LEU A 67 -4.15 -2.99 6.53
N CYS A 68 -3.59 -3.87 7.36
CA CYS A 68 -4.19 -5.19 7.64
C CYS A 68 -5.01 -5.25 8.93
N LYS A 69 -5.02 -4.20 9.75
CA LYS A 69 -5.71 -4.21 11.04
C LYS A 69 -7.21 -3.99 10.89
N ASP A 70 -7.60 -3.08 9.99
CA ASP A 70 -8.98 -2.64 9.84
C ASP A 70 -9.44 -2.93 8.39
N PHE A 71 -10.27 -3.97 8.23
CA PHE A 71 -10.92 -4.40 6.97
C PHE A 71 -12.43 -4.22 7.06
#